data_AF-A0A8B6H6C4-F1
#
_entry.id   AF-A0A8B6H6C4-F1
#
_cell.length_a   1.000
_cell.length_b   1.000
_cell.length_c   1.000
_cell.angle_alpha   90.00
_cell.angle_beta   90.00
_cell.angle_gamma   90.00
#
_symmetry.space_group_name_H-M   'P 1'
#
loop_
_entity.id
_entity.type
_entity.pdbx_description
1 polymer ?
#
loop_
_entity_poly.entity_id
_entity_poly.type
_entity_poly.pdbx_seq_one_letter_code
_entity_poly.pdbx_strand_id
1 'polypeptide(L)'
;MDRGEPQQITVITETRNLRSQPFIQSDDQISTGKHWEEWMESIEREFRYFRITEPADKKDALIIYGGKDISRLERSLRDEEGEDEYKVLKNKLNKYYLPKKNKHHARYLFLKMKPFRDEYTVTYVMRLREKAHECEFEATCDERILEHCIQTITNQDLIKRAISKGWNLDKFVEEAGQMEDTCLQMKDMKGDPRDIGTSSVNKIQSNRSSYRAQILKTIDLNELYAERKRKKQQYRAGNFRREGRSVKKTTEDKIETDSNTDISDYDEDEDEDYFGGNDQNI
;
A
#
# COMPACT_ATOMS: atom_id res chain seq x y z
N MET A 1 -28.74 53.62 44.60
CA MET A 1 -27.39 53.05 44.48
C MET A 1 -27.55 51.70 43.81
N ASP A 2 -27.37 51.65 42.50
CA ASP A 2 -27.42 50.41 41.73
C ASP A 2 -25.99 50.09 41.31
N ARG A 3 -25.41 49.05 41.91
CA ARG A 3 -24.03 48.62 41.66
C ARG A 3 -24.09 47.54 40.58
N GLY A 4 -23.82 47.93 39.34
CA GLY A 4 -23.66 47.01 38.22
C GLY A 4 -22.53 46.02 38.51
N GLU A 5 -22.88 44.73 38.51
CA GLU A 5 -21.91 43.64 38.63
C GLU A 5 -20.98 43.61 37.41
N PRO A 6 -19.66 43.39 37.60
CA PRO A 6 -18.74 43.29 36.49
C PRO A 6 -18.93 41.94 35.76
N GLN A 7 -19.21 42.02 34.47
CA GLN A 7 -19.28 40.84 33.61
C GLN A 7 -17.90 40.18 33.50
N GLN A 8 -17.82 38.91 33.89
CA GLN A 8 -16.62 38.10 33.83
C GLN A 8 -16.32 37.71 32.38
N ILE A 9 -15.43 38.45 31.71
CA ILE A 9 -14.93 38.10 30.38
C ILE A 9 -14.01 36.89 30.51
N THR A 10 -14.52 35.71 30.17
CA THR A 10 -13.71 34.50 30.11
C THR A 10 -13.04 34.44 28.74
N VAL A 11 -11.78 34.85 28.66
CA VAL A 11 -10.96 34.66 27.46
C VAL A 11 -10.58 33.18 27.39
N ILE A 12 -11.31 32.40 26.60
CA ILE A 12 -10.93 31.02 26.28
C ILE A 12 -9.86 31.09 25.20
N THR A 13 -8.60 31.21 25.61
CA THR A 13 -7.47 31.03 24.69
C THR A 13 -7.32 29.53 24.45
N GLU A 14 -8.01 28.99 23.45
CA GLU A 14 -7.70 27.65 22.94
C GLU A 14 -6.32 27.70 22.29
N THR A 15 -5.27 27.43 23.07
CA THR A 15 -3.94 27.15 22.54
C THR A 15 -4.02 25.83 21.79
N ARG A 16 -4.26 25.94 20.48
CA ARG A 16 -4.14 24.81 19.57
C ARG A 16 -2.67 24.38 19.61
N ASN A 17 -2.39 23.25 20.24
CA ASN A 17 -1.06 22.65 20.30
C ASN A 17 -0.98 21.51 19.30
N LEU A 18 0.14 21.42 18.59
CA LEU A 18 0.49 20.25 17.78
C LEU A 18 0.58 19.03 18.70
N ARG A 19 -0.25 18.01 18.44
CA ARG A 19 -0.33 16.78 19.26
C ARG A 19 0.44 15.62 18.63
N SER A 20 1.30 15.91 17.68
CA SER A 20 2.12 14.95 16.97
C SER A 20 2.98 14.18 17.97
N GLN A 21 2.91 12.85 17.92
CA GLN A 21 3.82 11.99 18.69
C GLN A 21 5.22 12.12 18.08
N PRO A 22 6.30 12.15 18.89
CA PRO A 22 7.65 12.09 18.39
C PRO A 22 7.88 10.89 17.47
N PHE A 23 8.73 11.05 16.47
CA PHE A 23 9.13 9.93 15.64
C PHE A 23 9.93 8.92 16.47
N ILE A 24 9.57 7.64 16.37
CA ILE A 24 10.25 6.54 17.07
C ILE A 24 10.78 5.59 16.00
N GLN A 25 12.10 5.36 16.02
CA GLN A 25 12.75 4.41 15.13
C GLN A 25 12.39 2.98 15.54
N SER A 26 12.11 2.13 14.55
CA SER A 26 11.92 0.69 14.71
C SER A 26 13.25 -0.02 14.47
N ASP A 27 13.44 -1.21 15.06
CA ASP A 27 14.69 -1.98 14.89
C ASP A 27 14.92 -2.44 13.44
N ASP A 28 13.84 -2.72 12.70
CA ASP A 28 13.87 -3.01 11.27
C ASP A 28 13.88 -1.73 10.40
N GLN A 29 14.81 -1.65 9.45
CA GLN A 29 14.99 -0.50 8.56
C GLN A 29 13.82 -0.33 7.56
N ILE A 30 13.23 -1.43 7.08
CA ILE A 30 12.08 -1.38 6.15
C ILE A 30 10.85 -0.84 6.88
N SER A 31 10.57 -1.38 8.07
CA SER A 31 9.56 -0.86 8.98
C SER A 31 9.79 0.62 9.30
N THR A 32 11.02 1.02 9.64
CA THR A 32 11.38 2.41 9.94
C THR A 32 11.10 3.35 8.79
N GLY A 33 11.44 2.96 7.55
CA GLY A 33 11.13 3.75 6.36
C GLY A 33 9.64 4.02 6.17
N LYS A 34 8.82 2.98 6.32
CA LYS A 34 7.37 3.12 6.20
C LYS A 34 6.78 3.99 7.31
N HIS A 35 7.21 3.79 8.56
CA HIS A 35 6.77 4.63 9.68
C HIS A 35 7.23 6.08 9.50
N TRP A 36 8.41 6.30 8.92
CA TRP A 36 8.92 7.62 8.58
C TRP A 36 8.03 8.32 7.55
N GLU A 37 7.65 7.64 6.46
CA GLU A 37 6.71 8.20 5.45
C GLU A 37 5.36 8.57 6.07
N GLU A 38 4.76 7.66 6.85
CA GLU A 38 3.48 7.89 7.52
C GLU A 38 3.54 9.05 8.53
N TRP A 39 4.64 9.15 9.29
CA TRP A 39 4.86 10.23 10.26
C TRP A 39 5.06 11.58 9.57
N MET A 40 5.88 11.63 8.51
CA MET A 40 6.12 12.83 7.72
C MET A 40 4.84 13.36 7.07
N GLU A 41 3.98 12.51 6.51
CA GLU A 41 2.68 12.93 5.98
C GLU A 41 1.79 13.55 7.08
N SER A 42 1.80 12.97 8.28
CA SER A 42 1.01 13.48 9.39
C SER A 42 1.50 14.83 9.89
N ILE A 43 2.81 14.99 10.12
CA ILE A 43 3.37 16.24 10.64
C ILE A 43 3.23 17.37 9.61
N GLU A 44 3.40 17.10 8.31
CA GLU A 44 3.20 18.12 7.27
C GLU A 44 1.73 18.54 7.13
N ARG A 45 0.79 17.61 7.34
CA ARG A 45 -0.64 17.95 7.42
C ARG A 45 -0.93 18.86 8.60
N GLU A 46 -0.28 18.61 9.73
CA GLU A 46 -0.39 19.48 10.90
C GLU A 46 0.21 20.87 10.63
N PHE A 47 1.41 20.97 10.04
CA PHE A 47 1.99 22.27 9.66
C PHE A 47 1.03 23.10 8.79
N ARG A 48 0.36 22.47 7.82
CA ARG A 48 -0.68 23.13 7.00
C ARG A 48 -1.88 23.59 7.84
N TYR A 49 -2.38 22.75 8.74
CA TYR A 49 -3.52 23.09 9.60
C TYR A 49 -3.20 24.26 10.55
N PHE A 50 -1.99 24.28 11.10
CA PHE A 50 -1.48 25.31 11.99
C PHE A 50 -0.92 26.54 11.27
N ARG A 51 -0.89 26.53 9.93
CA ARG A 51 -0.37 27.62 9.08
C ARG A 51 1.10 27.95 9.39
N ILE A 52 1.90 26.94 9.71
CA ILE A 52 3.34 27.06 9.77
C ILE A 52 3.83 27.05 8.32
N THR A 53 4.09 28.23 7.76
CA THR A 53 4.44 28.39 6.34
C THR A 53 5.92 28.65 6.12
N GLU A 54 6.54 29.45 7.00
CA GLU A 54 7.92 29.87 6.89
C GLU A 54 8.88 28.67 6.97
N PRO A 55 9.89 28.59 6.09
CA PRO A 55 10.86 27.49 6.09
C PRO A 55 11.57 27.29 7.44
N ALA A 56 11.99 28.39 8.09
CA ALA A 56 12.64 28.34 9.39
C ALA A 56 11.70 27.75 10.47
N ASP A 57 10.47 28.25 10.56
CA ASP A 57 9.49 27.75 11.53
C ASP A 57 9.13 26.28 11.29
N LYS A 58 9.05 25.85 10.03
CA LYS A 58 8.82 24.42 9.69
C LYS A 58 10.00 23.55 10.10
N LYS A 59 11.23 24.02 9.90
CA LYS A 59 12.45 23.32 10.33
C LYS A 59 12.43 23.15 11.86
N ASP A 60 12.21 24.24 12.59
CA ASP A 60 12.17 24.22 14.06
C ASP A 60 11.03 23.33 14.57
N ALA A 61 9.83 23.44 13.99
CA ALA A 61 8.72 22.56 14.31
C ALA A 61 9.08 21.08 14.04
N LEU A 62 9.73 20.77 12.92
CA LEU A 62 10.14 19.40 12.62
C LEU A 62 11.12 18.85 13.66
N ILE A 63 12.05 19.68 14.16
CA ILE A 63 13.00 19.28 15.20
C ILE A 63 12.30 19.10 16.56
N ILE A 64 11.42 20.03 16.93
CA ILE A 64 10.69 20.01 18.21
C ILE A 64 9.77 18.80 18.30
N TYR A 65 8.93 18.61 17.29
CA TYR A 65 7.94 17.52 17.27
C TYR A 65 8.53 16.20 16.81
N GLY A 66 9.66 16.22 16.09
CA GLY A 66 10.42 15.06 15.67
C GLY A 66 11.09 14.29 16.80
N GLY A 67 11.40 14.96 17.90
CA GLY A 67 12.06 14.37 19.05
C GLY A 67 13.58 14.31 18.92
N LYS A 68 14.20 13.66 19.92
CA LYS A 68 15.65 13.72 20.15
C LYS A 68 16.49 13.18 18.99
N ASP A 69 15.99 12.16 18.29
CA ASP A 69 16.71 11.55 17.18
C ASP A 69 16.81 12.49 15.97
N ILE A 70 15.72 13.15 15.61
CA ILE A 70 15.73 14.15 14.54
C ILE A 70 16.64 15.32 14.91
N SER A 71 16.56 15.81 16.16
CA SER A 71 17.44 16.89 16.65
C SER A 71 18.92 16.49 16.61
N ARG A 72 19.26 15.23 16.91
CA ARG A 72 20.62 14.71 16.81
C ARG A 72 21.08 14.64 15.35
N LEU A 73 20.24 14.15 14.44
CA LEU A 73 20.55 14.02 13.02
C LEU A 73 20.70 15.35 12.30
N GLU A 74 19.94 16.36 12.72
CA GLU A 74 20.09 17.72 12.22
C GLU A 74 21.52 18.24 12.46
N ARG A 75 22.06 18.03 13.66
CA ARG A 75 23.43 18.44 14.04
C ARG A 75 24.53 17.55 13.47
N SER A 76 24.25 16.26 13.26
CA SER A 76 25.30 15.27 12.96
C SER A 76 25.58 15.06 11.47
N LEU A 77 24.60 15.28 10.57
CA LEU A 77 24.85 15.08 9.14
C LEU A 77 25.29 16.40 8.48
N ARG A 78 26.02 16.32 7.36
CA ARG A 78 26.60 17.48 6.67
C ARG A 78 25.52 18.46 6.19
N ASP A 79 25.83 19.74 6.18
CA ASP A 79 24.95 20.75 5.59
C ASP A 79 24.89 20.56 4.07
N GLU A 80 23.68 20.43 3.52
CA GLU A 80 23.45 20.50 2.08
C GLU A 80 23.10 21.95 1.73
N GLU A 81 23.68 22.47 0.65
CA GLU A 81 23.37 23.81 0.16
C GLU A 81 21.93 23.83 -0.38
N GLY A 82 21.15 24.85 0.02
CA GLY A 82 19.80 25.06 -0.46
C GLY A 82 19.18 26.31 0.13
N GLU A 83 18.31 26.97 -0.63
CA GLU A 83 17.63 28.21 -0.21
C GLU A 83 16.57 27.96 0.89
N ASP A 84 16.05 26.74 1.00
CA ASP A 84 14.95 26.37 1.89
C ASP A 84 15.44 25.36 2.94
N GLU A 85 15.70 25.87 4.15
CA GLU A 85 16.27 25.09 5.25
C GLU A 85 15.41 23.88 5.66
N TYR A 86 14.08 24.00 5.52
CA TYR A 86 13.17 22.89 5.78
C TYR A 86 13.33 21.78 4.74
N LYS A 87 13.39 22.13 3.45
CA LYS A 87 13.62 21.14 2.39
C LYS A 87 14.98 20.46 2.53
N VAL A 88 16.01 21.21 2.89
CA VAL A 88 17.35 20.67 3.17
C VAL A 88 17.27 19.62 4.29
N LEU A 89 16.70 19.97 5.44
CA LEU A 89 16.56 19.03 6.56
C LEU A 89 15.68 17.82 6.19
N LYS A 90 14.56 18.03 5.52
CA LYS A 90 13.67 16.95 5.08
C LYS A 90 14.39 15.97 4.15
N ASN A 91 15.15 16.47 3.17
CA ASN A 91 15.90 15.61 2.24
C ASN A 91 16.98 14.80 2.96
N LYS A 92 17.69 15.44 3.89
CA LYS A 92 18.70 14.83 4.76
C LYS A 92 18.11 13.68 5.59
N LEU A 93 16.96 13.89 6.22
CA LEU A 93 16.26 12.87 7.01
C LEU A 93 15.67 11.76 6.13
N ASN A 94 15.12 12.09 4.95
CA ASN A 94 14.64 11.11 3.98
C ASN A 94 15.75 10.16 3.53
N LYS A 95 16.96 10.68 3.26
CA LYS A 95 18.12 9.85 2.90
C LYS A 95 18.54 8.88 4.02
N TYR A 96 18.32 9.27 5.28
CA TYR A 96 18.68 8.46 6.44
C TYR A 96 17.62 7.39 6.74
N TYR A 97 16.34 7.78 6.77
CA TYR A 97 15.25 6.91 7.22
C TYR A 97 14.59 6.09 6.12
N LEU A 98 14.56 6.56 4.88
CA LEU A 98 13.99 5.77 3.79
C LEU A 98 14.99 4.69 3.37
N PRO A 99 14.58 3.41 3.33
CA PRO A 99 15.32 2.38 2.63
C PRO A 99 15.67 2.91 1.26
N LYS A 100 16.94 2.80 0.87
CA LYS A 100 17.37 3.13 -0.48
C LYS A 100 16.58 2.24 -1.42
N LYS A 101 15.58 2.82 -2.10
CA LYS A 101 14.74 2.11 -3.06
C LYS A 101 15.66 1.55 -4.13
N ASN A 102 15.91 0.24 -4.06
CA ASN A 102 16.74 -0.41 -5.06
C ASN A 102 15.85 -0.73 -6.25
N LYS A 103 15.97 0.10 -7.30
CA LYS A 103 15.22 -0.09 -8.55
C LYS A 103 15.35 -1.50 -9.11
N HIS A 104 16.49 -2.18 -8.94
CA HIS A 104 16.67 -3.55 -9.40
C HIS A 104 15.83 -4.55 -8.59
N HIS A 105 15.72 -4.35 -7.28
CA HIS A 105 14.85 -5.17 -6.44
C HIS A 105 13.37 -4.94 -6.77
N ALA A 106 12.96 -3.67 -6.95
CA ALA A 106 11.59 -3.36 -7.37
C ALA A 106 11.24 -3.98 -8.73
N ARG A 107 12.14 -3.85 -9.71
CA ARG A 107 12.01 -4.49 -11.03
C ARG A 107 11.98 -6.01 -10.94
N TYR A 108 12.79 -6.61 -10.07
CA TYR A 108 12.75 -8.04 -9.81
C TYR A 108 11.38 -8.49 -9.28
N LEU A 109 10.81 -7.76 -8.32
CA LEU A 109 9.47 -8.04 -7.80
C LEU A 109 8.39 -7.85 -8.88
N PHE A 110 8.51 -6.83 -9.72
CA PHE A 110 7.64 -6.61 -10.88
C PHE A 110 7.68 -7.80 -11.85
N LEU A 111 8.89 -8.26 -12.23
CA LEU A 111 9.08 -9.40 -13.13
C LEU A 111 8.55 -10.72 -12.54
N LYS A 112 8.49 -10.83 -11.21
CA LYS A 112 7.88 -11.98 -10.53
C LYS A 112 6.36 -11.97 -10.52
N MET A 113 5.70 -10.85 -10.84
CA MET A 113 4.24 -10.79 -10.84
C MET A 113 3.64 -11.69 -11.92
N LYS A 114 2.55 -12.37 -11.57
CA LYS A 114 1.72 -13.18 -12.46
C LYS A 114 0.24 -12.86 -12.22
N PRO A 115 -0.62 -12.98 -13.24
CA PRO A 115 -2.05 -12.90 -13.03
C PRO A 115 -2.51 -14.05 -12.12
N PHE A 116 -3.49 -13.79 -11.26
CA PHE A 116 -4.15 -14.85 -10.50
C PHE A 116 -5.08 -15.66 -11.40
N ARG A 117 -5.51 -16.84 -10.92
CA ARG A 117 -6.55 -17.63 -11.61
C ARG A 117 -7.84 -16.81 -11.68
N ASP A 118 -8.43 -16.76 -12.87
CA ASP A 118 -9.67 -16.03 -13.17
C ASP A 118 -9.62 -14.52 -12.88
N GLU A 119 -8.43 -13.93 -12.81
CA GLU A 119 -8.26 -12.48 -12.72
C GLU A 119 -8.49 -11.83 -14.08
N TYR A 120 -9.34 -10.79 -14.12
CA TYR A 120 -9.53 -9.98 -15.32
C TYR A 120 -8.26 -9.23 -15.67
N THR A 121 -7.97 -9.10 -16.96
CA THR A 121 -6.77 -8.44 -17.46
C THR A 121 -6.63 -7.01 -16.95
N VAL A 122 -7.74 -6.27 -16.85
CA VAL A 122 -7.74 -4.90 -16.31
C VAL A 122 -7.28 -4.85 -14.85
N THR A 123 -7.70 -5.80 -14.01
CA THR A 123 -7.32 -5.88 -12.60
C THR A 123 -5.84 -6.21 -12.45
N TYR A 124 -5.34 -7.14 -13.27
CA TYR A 124 -3.93 -7.48 -13.30
C TYR A 124 -3.06 -6.27 -13.71
N VAL A 125 -3.45 -5.55 -14.76
CA VAL A 125 -2.75 -4.33 -15.21
C VAL A 125 -2.74 -3.24 -14.14
N MET A 126 -3.83 -3.08 -13.37
CA MET A 126 -3.84 -2.13 -12.24
C MET A 126 -2.78 -2.46 -11.19
N ARG A 127 -2.64 -3.75 -10.81
CA ARG A 127 -1.60 -4.18 -9.87
C ARG A 127 -0.19 -3.96 -10.43
N LEU A 128 0.00 -4.22 -11.72
CA LEU A 128 1.27 -3.93 -12.40
C LEU A 128 1.60 -2.44 -12.38
N ARG A 129 0.61 -1.57 -12.61
CA ARG A 129 0.77 -0.09 -12.51
C ARG A 129 1.19 0.34 -11.11
N GLU A 130 0.57 -0.22 -10.08
CA GLU A 130 0.95 0.04 -8.68
C GLU A 130 2.41 -0.35 -8.43
N LYS A 131 2.82 -1.54 -8.88
CA LYS A 131 4.19 -2.02 -8.66
C LYS A 131 5.23 -1.28 -9.51
N ALA A 132 4.87 -0.86 -10.72
CA ALA A 132 5.73 -0.14 -11.64
C ALA A 132 6.18 1.23 -11.10
N HIS A 133 5.41 1.85 -10.21
CA HIS A 133 5.78 3.11 -9.56
C HIS A 133 7.10 3.02 -8.77
N GLU A 134 7.44 1.84 -8.23
CA GLU A 134 8.69 1.60 -7.52
C GLU A 134 9.87 1.27 -8.46
N CYS A 135 9.60 1.01 -9.75
CA CYS A 135 10.58 0.46 -10.69
C CYS A 135 11.39 1.49 -11.46
N GLU A 136 11.04 2.78 -11.34
CA GLU A 136 11.68 3.89 -12.09
C GLU A 136 11.72 3.59 -13.60
N PHE A 137 10.56 3.26 -14.19
CA PHE A 137 10.44 3.04 -15.65
C PHE A 137 10.26 4.33 -16.44
N GLU A 138 10.06 5.46 -15.76
CA GLU A 138 9.91 6.78 -16.37
C GLU A 138 8.83 6.77 -17.48
N ALA A 139 9.13 7.34 -18.65
CA ALA A 139 8.21 7.40 -19.79
C ALA A 139 7.86 6.02 -20.39
N THR A 140 8.65 4.98 -20.11
CA THR A 140 8.46 3.62 -20.68
C THR A 140 7.56 2.71 -19.83
N CYS A 141 6.91 3.25 -18.79
CA CYS A 141 6.12 2.48 -17.85
C CYS A 141 5.07 1.58 -18.54
N ASP A 142 4.28 2.14 -19.45
CA ASP A 142 3.20 1.43 -20.15
C ASP A 142 3.73 0.37 -21.11
N GLU A 143 4.88 0.62 -21.75
CA GLU A 143 5.57 -0.36 -22.60
C GLU A 143 6.06 -1.55 -21.77
N ARG A 144 6.68 -1.31 -20.60
CA ARG A 144 7.12 -2.37 -19.69
C ARG A 144 5.97 -3.20 -19.13
N ILE A 145 4.84 -2.57 -18.84
CA ILE A 145 3.64 -3.27 -18.39
C ILE A 145 3.07 -4.13 -19.53
N LEU A 146 3.03 -3.62 -20.77
CA LEU A 146 2.59 -4.39 -21.93
C LEU A 146 3.52 -5.59 -22.22
N GLU A 147 4.83 -5.38 -22.22
CA GLU A 147 5.84 -6.45 -22.36
C GLU A 147 5.61 -7.56 -21.33
N HIS A 148 5.37 -7.16 -20.08
CA HIS A 148 5.10 -8.11 -19.00
C HIS A 148 3.75 -8.83 -19.16
N CYS A 149 2.72 -8.13 -19.63
CA CYS A 149 1.43 -8.75 -19.97
C CYS A 149 1.59 -9.81 -21.07
N ILE A 150 2.32 -9.49 -22.14
CA ILE A 150 2.63 -10.42 -23.23
C ILE A 150 3.34 -11.68 -22.73
N GLN A 151 4.22 -11.55 -21.74
CA GLN A 151 4.97 -12.67 -21.18
C GLN A 151 4.18 -13.53 -20.18
N THR A 152 3.15 -12.98 -19.53
CA THR A 152 2.53 -13.61 -18.35
C THR A 152 1.08 -14.01 -18.52
N ILE A 153 0.36 -13.40 -19.46
CA ILE A 153 -1.02 -13.77 -19.78
C ILE A 153 -1.03 -15.04 -20.63
N THR A 154 -2.01 -15.90 -20.42
CA THR A 154 -2.09 -17.21 -21.09
C THR A 154 -2.84 -17.17 -22.42
N ASN A 155 -3.69 -16.15 -22.65
CA ASN A 155 -4.50 -16.01 -23.86
C ASN A 155 -3.64 -15.71 -25.10
N GLN A 156 -3.31 -16.77 -25.84
CA GLN A 156 -2.43 -16.71 -27.01
C GLN A 156 -3.03 -15.90 -28.17
N ASP A 157 -4.35 -15.92 -28.35
CA ASP A 157 -5.00 -15.16 -29.42
C ASP A 157 -4.89 -13.65 -29.16
N LEU A 158 -5.07 -13.23 -27.91
CA LEU A 158 -4.88 -11.84 -27.50
C LEU A 158 -3.42 -11.40 -27.74
N ILE A 159 -2.45 -12.22 -27.32
CA ILE A 159 -1.02 -11.94 -27.49
C ILE A 159 -0.65 -11.85 -28.97
N LYS A 160 -1.08 -12.82 -29.79
CA LYS A 160 -0.83 -12.84 -31.23
C LYS A 160 -1.35 -11.58 -31.91
N ARG A 161 -2.57 -11.16 -31.56
CA ARG A 161 -3.18 -9.93 -32.09
C ARG A 161 -2.42 -8.68 -31.66
N ALA A 162 -2.02 -8.60 -30.39
CA ALA A 162 -1.26 -7.48 -29.86
C ALA A 162 0.08 -7.28 -30.58
N ILE A 163 0.85 -8.35 -30.75
CA ILE A 163 2.16 -8.32 -31.42
C ILE A 163 1.98 -7.98 -32.91
N SER A 164 1.06 -8.67 -33.60
CA SER A 164 0.89 -8.53 -35.04
C SER A 164 0.39 -7.14 -35.46
N LYS A 165 -0.39 -6.49 -34.59
CA LYS A 165 -1.00 -5.18 -34.85
C LYS A 165 -0.27 -4.02 -34.17
N GLY A 166 0.80 -4.28 -33.42
CA GLY A 166 1.56 -3.26 -32.70
C GLY A 166 0.71 -2.45 -31.71
N TRP A 167 -0.07 -3.14 -30.87
CA TRP A 167 -0.94 -2.48 -29.89
C TRP A 167 -0.14 -1.81 -28.77
N ASN A 168 -0.67 -0.71 -28.25
CA ASN A 168 -0.24 -0.14 -26.98
C ASN A 168 -1.02 -0.78 -25.81
N LEU A 169 -0.64 -0.44 -24.57
CA LEU A 169 -1.25 -1.02 -23.37
C LEU A 169 -2.76 -0.76 -23.28
N ASP A 170 -3.22 0.44 -23.63
CA ASP A 170 -4.64 0.77 -23.58
C ASP A 170 -5.45 -0.11 -24.55
N LYS A 171 -4.96 -0.27 -25.78
CA LYS A 171 -5.62 -1.11 -26.77
C LYS A 171 -5.60 -2.59 -26.36
N PHE A 172 -4.50 -3.04 -25.75
CA PHE A 172 -4.39 -4.39 -25.20
C PHE A 172 -5.46 -4.66 -24.14
N VAL A 173 -5.62 -3.75 -23.17
CA VAL A 173 -6.62 -3.88 -22.10
C VAL A 173 -8.05 -3.82 -22.65
N GLU A 174 -8.32 -2.91 -23.59
CA GLU A 174 -9.64 -2.80 -24.23
C GLU A 174 -10.06 -4.11 -24.91
N GLU A 175 -9.16 -4.68 -25.72
CA GLU A 175 -9.43 -5.91 -26.47
C GLU A 175 -9.53 -7.13 -25.56
N ALA A 176 -8.70 -7.18 -24.52
CA ALA A 176 -8.80 -8.20 -23.48
C ALA A 176 -10.19 -8.18 -22.81
N GLY A 177 -10.66 -7.00 -22.41
CA GLY A 177 -11.98 -6.83 -21.81
C GLY A 177 -13.11 -7.26 -22.74
N GLN A 178 -13.04 -6.90 -24.04
CA GLN A 178 -14.04 -7.34 -25.02
C GLN A 178 -14.06 -8.87 -25.19
N MET A 179 -12.89 -9.51 -25.20
CA MET A 179 -12.78 -10.97 -25.30
C MET A 179 -13.32 -11.66 -24.04
N GLU A 180 -12.99 -11.14 -22.86
CA GLU A 180 -13.48 -11.63 -21.56
C GLU A 180 -15.02 -11.51 -21.49
N ASP A 181 -15.58 -10.35 -21.84
CA ASP A 181 -17.04 -10.11 -21.88
C ASP A 181 -17.75 -11.03 -22.88
N THR A 182 -17.18 -11.22 -24.08
CA THR A 182 -17.74 -12.12 -25.10
C THR A 182 -17.73 -13.57 -24.62
N CYS A 183 -16.67 -13.99 -23.93
CA CYS A 183 -16.58 -15.33 -23.33
C CYS A 183 -17.67 -15.55 -22.27
N LEU A 184 -17.96 -14.55 -21.44
CA LEU A 184 -19.06 -14.60 -20.47
C LEU A 184 -20.43 -14.71 -21.17
N GLN A 185 -20.67 -13.89 -22.18
CA GLN A 185 -21.92 -13.92 -22.96
C GLN A 185 -22.11 -15.29 -23.64
N MET A 186 -21.05 -15.87 -24.20
CA MET A 186 -21.10 -17.21 -24.80
C MET A 186 -21.38 -18.31 -23.78
N LYS A 187 -20.89 -18.18 -22.53
CA LYS A 187 -21.21 -19.12 -21.46
C LYS A 187 -22.69 -19.04 -21.05
N ASP A 188 -23.23 -17.81 -20.95
CA ASP A 188 -24.64 -17.56 -20.64
C ASP A 188 -25.58 -18.11 -21.74
N MET A 189 -25.22 -17.91 -23.02
CA MET A 189 -25.98 -18.45 -24.16
C MET A 189 -26.01 -19.98 -24.20
N LYS A 190 -24.98 -20.66 -23.67
CA LYS A 190 -24.87 -22.12 -23.63
C LYS A 190 -25.56 -22.74 -22.41
N GLY A 191 -26.53 -22.04 -21.80
CA GLY A 191 -27.31 -22.50 -20.65
C GLY A 191 -27.66 -24.00 -20.71
N ASP A 192 -27.62 -24.64 -19.54
CA ASP A 192 -27.79 -26.09 -19.33
C ASP A 192 -29.01 -26.62 -20.15
N PRO A 193 -28.84 -27.67 -21.00
CA PRO A 193 -29.94 -28.24 -21.78
C PRO A 193 -31.15 -28.75 -20.96
N ARG A 194 -31.09 -28.70 -19.63
CA ARG A 194 -32.10 -29.21 -18.71
C ARG A 194 -33.21 -28.22 -18.35
N ASP A 195 -33.12 -26.94 -18.71
CA ASP A 195 -34.16 -25.94 -18.41
C ASP A 195 -35.17 -25.72 -19.56
N ILE A 196 -35.66 -26.81 -20.16
CA ILE A 196 -36.90 -26.79 -20.96
C ILE A 196 -38.08 -26.93 -20.00
N GLY A 197 -38.37 -25.87 -19.27
CA GLY A 197 -39.44 -25.88 -18.26
C GLY A 197 -39.92 -24.49 -17.91
N THR A 198 -40.92 -24.01 -18.65
CA THR A 198 -41.73 -22.81 -18.40
C THR A 198 -41.06 -21.45 -18.61
N SER A 199 -41.28 -20.91 -19.81
CA SER A 199 -41.04 -19.53 -20.16
C SER A 199 -41.85 -18.57 -19.28
N SER A 200 -41.14 -17.68 -18.58
CA SER A 200 -41.67 -16.37 -18.17
C SER A 200 -40.76 -15.28 -18.70
N VAL A 201 -41.38 -14.40 -19.48
CA VAL A 201 -40.84 -13.28 -20.29
C VAL A 201 -39.71 -12.50 -19.58
N ASN A 202 -38.54 -12.41 -20.23
CA ASN A 202 -37.34 -11.76 -19.70
C ASN A 202 -37.45 -10.23 -19.66
N LYS A 203 -37.19 -9.65 -18.48
CA LYS A 203 -36.79 -8.25 -18.35
C LYS A 203 -35.46 -8.05 -19.08
N ILE A 204 -35.42 -7.16 -20.07
CA ILE A 204 -34.17 -6.67 -20.65
C ILE A 204 -33.49 -5.80 -19.58
N GLN A 205 -32.65 -6.40 -18.73
CA GLN A 205 -31.64 -5.63 -18.01
C GLN A 205 -30.50 -5.38 -19.00
N SER A 206 -30.23 -4.12 -19.32
CA SER A 206 -29.16 -3.76 -20.25
C SER A 206 -27.81 -4.20 -19.68
N ASN A 207 -27.18 -5.20 -20.28
CA ASN A 207 -25.84 -5.69 -19.89
C ASN A 207 -24.69 -4.71 -20.16
N ARG A 208 -24.98 -3.47 -20.61
CA ARG A 208 -24.03 -2.34 -20.59
C ARG A 208 -23.49 -2.05 -19.17
N SER A 209 -24.11 -2.63 -18.16
CA SER A 209 -23.74 -2.52 -16.76
C SER A 209 -22.56 -3.39 -16.34
N SER A 210 -22.11 -4.40 -17.11
CA SER A 210 -21.10 -5.36 -16.61
C SER A 210 -19.71 -4.73 -16.45
N TYR A 211 -19.06 -4.26 -17.53
CA TYR A 211 -17.70 -3.72 -17.44
C TYR A 211 -17.59 -2.45 -16.57
N ARG A 212 -18.55 -1.53 -16.68
CA ARG A 212 -18.59 -0.31 -15.85
C ARG A 212 -18.93 -0.61 -14.39
N ALA A 213 -19.86 -1.52 -14.10
CA ALA A 213 -20.13 -1.91 -12.71
C ALA A 213 -19.05 -2.81 -12.13
N GLN A 214 -18.30 -3.56 -12.95
CA GLN A 214 -17.09 -4.28 -12.51
C GLN A 214 -16.02 -3.27 -12.15
N ILE A 215 -15.65 -2.34 -13.05
CA ILE A 215 -14.68 -1.26 -12.73
C ILE A 215 -15.10 -0.51 -11.46
N LEU A 216 -16.38 -0.12 -11.36
CA LEU A 216 -16.89 0.54 -10.16
C LEU A 216 -16.82 -0.37 -8.93
N LYS A 217 -17.17 -1.66 -9.03
CA LYS A 217 -17.02 -2.64 -7.93
C LYS A 217 -15.56 -2.87 -7.54
N THR A 218 -14.62 -2.84 -8.49
CA THR A 218 -13.19 -3.03 -8.22
C THR A 218 -12.62 -1.78 -7.55
N ILE A 219 -13.03 -0.58 -7.99
CA ILE A 219 -12.72 0.68 -7.31
C ILE A 219 -13.29 0.67 -5.89
N ASP A 220 -14.56 0.28 -5.72
CA ASP A 220 -15.26 0.21 -4.44
C ASP A 220 -14.66 -0.88 -3.52
N LEU A 221 -14.24 -2.02 -4.08
CA LEU A 221 -13.45 -3.04 -3.38
C LEU A 221 -12.09 -2.49 -2.92
N ASN A 222 -11.39 -1.74 -3.77
CA ASN A 222 -10.11 -1.13 -3.42
C ASN A 222 -10.28 -0.07 -2.32
N GLU A 223 -11.35 0.72 -2.35
CA GLU A 223 -11.73 1.62 -1.26
C GLU A 223 -12.05 0.83 0.02
N LEU A 224 -12.83 -0.25 -0.05
CA LEU A 224 -13.13 -1.14 1.08
C LEU A 224 -11.88 -1.84 1.64
N TYR A 225 -10.93 -2.23 0.79
CA TYR A 225 -9.64 -2.80 1.20
C TYR A 225 -8.77 -1.74 1.87
N ALA A 226 -8.72 -0.53 1.31
CA ALA A 226 -8.04 0.61 1.93
C ALA A 226 -8.69 0.96 3.28
N GLU A 227 -10.02 0.94 3.39
CA GLU A 227 -10.76 1.14 4.63
C GLU A 227 -10.56 0.02 5.64
N ARG A 228 -10.55 -1.25 5.23
CA ARG A 228 -10.23 -2.38 6.11
C ARG A 228 -8.79 -2.30 6.60
N LYS A 229 -7.85 -1.87 5.76
CA LYS A 229 -6.46 -1.62 6.15
C LYS A 229 -6.39 -0.48 7.17
N ARG A 230 -7.06 0.65 6.91
CA ARG A 230 -7.21 1.78 7.86
C ARG A 230 -7.84 1.35 9.18
N LYS A 231 -8.93 0.56 9.16
CA LYS A 231 -9.59 0.03 10.36
C LYS A 231 -8.72 -0.97 11.11
N LYS A 232 -8.04 -1.92 10.46
CA LYS A 232 -7.07 -2.82 11.13
C LYS A 232 -5.93 -2.05 11.80
N GLN A 233 -5.45 -0.98 11.16
CA GLN A 233 -4.44 -0.09 11.72
C GLN A 233 -5.01 0.67 12.95
N GLN A 234 -6.28 1.07 12.90
CA GLN A 234 -7.01 1.70 14.02
C GLN A 234 -7.31 0.72 15.17
N TYR A 235 -7.66 -0.54 14.90
CA TYR A 235 -7.87 -1.60 15.91
C TYR A 235 -6.55 -2.00 16.59
N ARG A 236 -5.43 -2.07 15.86
CA ARG A 236 -4.10 -2.25 16.45
C ARG A 236 -3.71 -1.07 17.35
N ALA A 237 -4.00 0.16 16.94
CA ALA A 237 -3.80 1.36 17.77
C ALA A 237 -4.75 1.43 18.99
N GLY A 238 -5.95 0.84 18.88
CA GLY A 238 -6.96 0.78 19.95
C GLY A 238 -6.69 -0.30 20.99
N ASN A 239 -6.17 -1.47 20.58
CA ASN A 239 -5.81 -2.55 21.51
C ASN A 239 -4.58 -2.18 22.37
N PHE A 240 -3.64 -1.40 21.82
CA PHE A 240 -2.52 -0.86 22.60
C PHE A 240 -2.96 0.12 23.72
N ARG A 241 -4.17 0.72 23.63
CA ARG A 241 -4.74 1.56 24.69
C ARG A 241 -5.54 0.80 25.74
N ARG A 242 -5.97 -0.43 25.49
CA ARG A 242 -6.81 -1.20 26.44
C ARG A 242 -6.01 -2.11 27.37
N GLU A 243 -4.81 -2.57 26.97
CA GLU A 243 -3.94 -3.37 27.85
C GLU A 243 -3.20 -2.56 28.93
N GLY A 244 -3.36 -1.22 28.94
CA GLY A 244 -2.80 -0.35 29.98
C GLY A 244 -3.68 -0.14 31.22
N ARG A 245 -4.86 -0.75 31.33
CA ARG A 245 -5.75 -0.58 32.51
C ARG A 245 -5.67 -1.78 33.45
N SER A 246 -4.69 -1.69 34.34
CA SER A 246 -4.39 -2.52 35.52
C SER A 246 -5.58 -3.23 36.19
N VAL A 247 -5.46 -4.55 36.38
CA VAL A 247 -6.03 -5.25 37.55
C VAL A 247 -4.86 -5.56 38.49
N LYS A 248 -4.86 -4.89 39.65
CA LYS A 248 -3.92 -5.10 40.74
C LYS A 248 -4.25 -6.44 41.44
N LYS A 249 -3.26 -7.31 41.62
CA LYS A 249 -3.17 -8.24 42.76
C LYS A 249 -1.71 -8.43 43.16
N THR A 250 -1.40 -7.92 44.35
CA THR A 250 -0.38 -8.34 45.33
C THR A 250 -0.47 -9.86 45.57
N THR A 251 0.53 -10.66 45.94
CA THR A 251 1.86 -10.51 46.57
C THR A 251 2.50 -11.91 46.55
N GLU A 252 3.84 -11.96 46.45
CA GLU A 252 4.80 -12.90 47.06
C GLU A 252 4.70 -14.45 46.87
N ASP A 253 5.82 -14.98 46.36
CA ASP A 253 6.65 -16.07 46.92
C ASP A 253 6.71 -17.49 46.30
N LYS A 254 7.99 -17.93 46.17
CA LYS A 254 8.59 -19.28 45.95
C LYS A 254 8.79 -19.70 44.48
N ILE A 255 10.03 -19.65 43.95
CA ILE A 255 11.10 -20.67 44.04
C ILE A 255 10.62 -22.05 43.57
N GLU A 256 10.98 -22.44 42.35
CA GLU A 256 11.82 -23.62 42.09
C GLU A 256 12.24 -23.69 40.62
N THR A 257 13.42 -24.26 40.42
CA THR A 257 14.10 -24.52 39.16
C THR A 257 13.35 -25.56 38.34
N ASP A 258 13.44 -25.49 37.01
CA ASP A 258 14.12 -26.54 36.26
C ASP A 258 14.20 -26.23 34.76
N SER A 259 15.39 -26.51 34.25
CA SER A 259 15.75 -26.64 32.85
C SER A 259 14.87 -27.65 32.13
N ASN A 260 14.34 -27.27 30.96
CA ASN A 260 14.50 -28.16 29.81
C ASN A 260 14.34 -27.42 28.48
N THR A 261 15.41 -27.50 27.70
CA THR A 261 15.47 -27.37 26.26
C THR A 261 14.46 -28.30 25.63
N ASP A 262 13.65 -27.83 24.67
CA ASP A 262 13.49 -28.58 23.43
C ASP A 262 12.97 -27.69 22.30
N ILE A 263 13.73 -27.75 21.22
CA ILE A 263 13.52 -27.16 19.92
C ILE A 263 13.07 -28.31 19.03
N SER A 264 11.84 -28.31 18.54
CA SER A 264 11.51 -28.89 17.23
C SER A 264 10.14 -28.39 16.78
N ASP A 265 10.07 -27.98 15.51
CA ASP A 265 9.05 -28.38 14.54
C ASP A 265 9.07 -27.35 13.40
N TYR A 266 10.10 -27.50 12.55
CA TYR A 266 10.09 -27.03 11.17
C TYR A 266 9.68 -28.24 10.32
N ASP A 267 8.48 -28.20 9.75
CA ASP A 267 8.10 -29.11 8.67
C ASP A 267 8.59 -28.51 7.35
N GLU A 268 9.63 -29.13 6.80
CA GLU A 268 10.07 -29.05 5.42
C GLU A 268 9.22 -30.01 4.59
N ASP A 269 8.44 -29.49 3.65
CA ASP A 269 7.99 -30.28 2.49
C ASP A 269 8.78 -29.81 1.27
N GLU A 270 9.82 -30.58 0.96
CA GLU A 270 10.52 -30.64 -0.31
C GLU A 270 9.59 -31.22 -1.38
N ASP A 271 9.53 -30.57 -2.54
CA ASP A 271 9.28 -31.25 -3.81
C ASP A 271 10.40 -30.85 -4.76
N GLU A 272 11.44 -31.69 -4.78
CA GLU A 272 12.43 -31.77 -5.86
C GLU A 272 11.77 -32.37 -7.10
N ASP A 273 11.75 -31.64 -8.22
CA ASP A 273 11.64 -32.26 -9.54
C ASP A 273 12.89 -31.95 -10.37
N TYR A 274 13.74 -32.97 -10.36
CA TYR A 274 14.98 -33.17 -11.08
C TYR A 274 14.71 -33.44 -12.57
N PHE A 275 15.19 -32.58 -13.47
CA PHE A 275 15.59 -33.03 -14.82
C PHE A 275 16.82 -32.25 -15.29
N GLY A 276 17.97 -32.92 -15.17
CA GLY A 276 19.24 -32.50 -15.73
C GLY A 276 19.26 -32.60 -17.26
N GLY A 277 20.00 -31.67 -17.87
CA GLY A 277 20.53 -31.86 -19.21
C GLY A 277 21.78 -32.74 -19.16
N ASN A 278 21.98 -33.57 -20.17
CA ASN A 278 23.18 -33.46 -21.00
C ASN A 278 23.09 -34.27 -22.30
N ASP A 279 23.89 -33.76 -23.23
CA ASP A 279 24.10 -34.12 -24.63
C ASP A 279 24.50 -35.57 -24.95
N GLN A 280 24.45 -35.82 -26.28
CA GLN A 280 25.19 -36.78 -27.12
C GLN A 280 24.49 -38.10 -27.51
N ASN A 281 24.02 -38.19 -28.77
CA ASN A 281 24.72 -38.92 -29.84
C ASN A 281 23.93 -39.00 -31.17
N ILE A 282 24.68 -38.83 -32.28
CA ILE A 282 24.41 -39.11 -33.72
C ILE A 282 23.59 -38.05 -34.48
#